data_AF-A0A819JHI8-F1
#
_entry.id   AF-A0A819JHI8-F1
#
_cell.length_a   1.000
_cell.length_b   1.000
_cell.length_c   1.000
_cell.angle_alpha   90.00
_cell.angle_beta   90.00
_cell.angle_gamma   90.00
#
_symmetry.space_group_name_H-M   'P 1'
#
loop_
_entity.id
_entity.type
_entity.pdbx_description
1 polymer ?
#
loop_
_entity_poly.entity_id
_entity_poly.type
_entity_poly.pdbx_seq_one_letter_code
_entity_poly.pdbx_strand_id
1 'polypeptide(L)' 'MGISRSSTIVLAYLLRHHHEDLRKAYDYLVERRCIALPNNGFFLQLIRYENDLLQIQNSETKQYSNRST' A
#
# COMPACT_ATOMS: atom_id res chain seq x y z
N MET A 1 -6.40 -11.20 -18.13
CA MET A 1 -5.00 -10.77 -17.89
C MET A 1 -4.93 -9.90 -16.64
N GLY A 2 -4.06 -10.24 -15.68
CA GLY A 2 -3.90 -9.50 -14.42
C GLY A 2 -2.85 -8.39 -14.49
N ILE A 3 -3.04 -7.45 -15.42
CA ILE A 3 -2.09 -6.35 -15.69
C ILE A 3 -2.36 -5.17 -14.77
N SER A 4 -3.62 -4.68 -14.73
CA SER A 4 -3.97 -3.41 -14.07
C SER A 4 -4.90 -3.59 -12.86
N ARG A 5 -6.14 -4.02 -13.03
CA ARG A 5 -7.12 -4.10 -11.92
C ARG A 5 -6.71 -5.06 -10.80
N SER A 6 -6.33 -6.29 -11.15
CA SER A 6 -5.96 -7.29 -10.13
C SER A 6 -4.62 -6.98 -9.46
N SER A 7 -3.66 -6.39 -10.19
CA SER A 7 -2.37 -5.99 -9.61
C SER A 7 -2.55 -4.84 -8.61
N THR A 8 -3.45 -3.87 -8.89
CA THR A 8 -3.80 -2.82 -7.92
C THR A 8 -4.33 -3.40 -6.61
N ILE A 9 -5.23 -4.39 -6.68
CA ILE A 9 -5.78 -5.02 -5.47
C ILE A 9 -4.69 -5.77 -4.69
N VAL A 10 -3.78 -6.46 -5.38
CA VAL A 10 -2.64 -7.13 -4.73
C VAL A 10 -1.72 -6.11 -4.05
N LEU A 11 -1.43 -4.98 -4.69
CA LEU A 11 -0.62 -3.92 -4.08
C LEU A 11 -1.29 -3.32 -2.84
N ALA A 12 -2.59 -3.03 -2.92
CA ALA A 12 -3.35 -2.53 -1.76
C ALA A 12 -3.34 -3.52 -0.59
N TYR A 13 -3.43 -4.83 -0.88
CA TYR A 13 -3.30 -5.86 0.15
C TYR A 13 -1.91 -5.84 0.81
N LEU A 14 -0.84 -5.77 0.02
CA LEU A 14 0.54 -5.72 0.52
C LEU A 14 0.77 -4.49 1.39
N LEU A 15 0.31 -3.31 0.96
CA LEU A 15 0.38 -2.07 1.73
C LEU A 15 -0.30 -2.22 3.11
N ARG A 16 -1.51 -2.79 3.15
CA ARG A 16 -2.30 -2.87 4.38
C ARG A 16 -1.78 -3.89 5.38
N HIS A 17 -1.37 -5.06 4.89
CA HIS A 17 -1.14 -6.23 5.74
C HIS A 17 0.34 -6.55 5.97
N HIS A 18 1.22 -6.10 5.07
CA HIS A 18 2.67 -6.30 5.23
C HIS A 18 3.40 -5.04 5.65
N HIS A 19 2.72 -3.89 5.77
CA HIS A 19 3.31 -2.59 6.13
C HIS A 19 4.50 -2.21 5.24
N GLU A 20 4.47 -2.67 3.99
CA GLU A 20 5.48 -2.34 3.00
C GLU A 20 5.17 -0.98 2.36
N ASP A 21 6.22 -0.24 2.01
CA ASP A 21 6.14 0.92 1.13
C ASP A 21 5.63 0.47 -0.24
N LEU A 22 4.80 1.28 -0.90
CA LEU A 22 4.28 1.07 -2.24
C LEU A 22 5.37 0.67 -3.22
N ARG A 23 6.56 1.27 -3.12
CA ARG A 23 7.70 0.91 -3.96
C ARG A 23 8.13 -0.54 -3.75
N LYS A 24 8.30 -0.97 -2.49
CA LYS A 24 8.70 -2.36 -2.17
C LYS A 24 7.61 -3.36 -2.55
N ALA A 25 6.34 -3.02 -2.31
CA ALA A 25 5.20 -3.83 -2.71
C ALA A 25 5.15 -4.00 -4.24
N TYR A 26 5.44 -2.94 -4.99
CA TYR A 26 5.52 -2.96 -6.45
C TYR A 26 6.67 -3.82 -6.96
N ASP A 27 7.88 -3.61 -6.43
CA ASP A 27 9.06 -4.39 -6.80
C ASP A 27 8.83 -5.89 -6.54
N TYR A 28 8.29 -6.24 -5.36
CA TYR A 28 7.91 -7.60 -4.98
C TYR A 28 6.91 -8.23 -5.96
N LEU A 29 5.92 -7.46 -6.41
CA LEU A 29 4.89 -7.93 -7.34
C LEU A 29 5.45 -8.15 -8.74
N VAL A 30 6.26 -7.21 -9.25
CA VAL A 30 6.86 -7.30 -10.59
C VAL A 30 7.85 -8.45 -10.68
N GLU A 31 8.60 -8.74 -9.61
CA GLU A 31 9.47 -9.90 -9.50
C GLU A 31 8.71 -11.22 -9.75
N ARG A 32 7.48 -11.34 -9.23
CA ARG A 32 6.63 -12.54 -9.38
C ARG A 32 5.75 -12.51 -10.63
N ARG A 33 5.46 -11.32 -11.14
CA ARG A 33 4.55 -11.11 -12.27
C ARG A 33 4.98 -9.86 -13.04
N CYS A 34 5.92 -10.03 -13.96
CA CYS A 34 6.51 -8.96 -14.77
C CYS A 34 5.51 -8.16 -15.64
N ILE A 35 4.30 -8.68 -15.86
CA ILE A 35 3.22 -7.99 -16.59
C ILE A 35 2.32 -7.12 -15.70
N ALA A 36 2.59 -7.05 -14.39
CA ALA A 36 1.85 -6.19 -13.48
C ALA A 36 2.19 -4.72 -13.78
N LEU A 37 1.19 -3.97 -14.21
CA LEU A 37 1.29 -2.55 -14.53
C LEU A 37 -0.07 -1.89 -14.26
N PRO A 38 -0.33 -1.43 -13.02
CA PRO A 38 -1.45 -0.56 -12.72
C PRO A 38 -1.45 0.64 -13.67
N ASN A 39 -2.63 1.12 -14.07
CA ASN A 39 -2.67 2.38 -14.81
C ASN A 39 -2.35 3.55 -13.86
N ASN A 40 -1.99 4.70 -14.41
CA ASN A 40 -1.61 5.88 -13.61
C ASN A 40 -2.69 6.29 -12.60
N GLY A 41 -3.98 6.18 -12.94
CA GLY A 41 -5.08 6.48 -12.02
C GLY A 41 -5.10 5.55 -10.80
N PHE A 42 -4.93 4.24 -11.01
CA PHE A 42 -4.80 3.28 -9.92
C PHE A 42 -3.52 3.46 -9.11
N PHE A 43 -2.40 3.78 -9.77
CA PHE A 43 -1.14 4.03 -9.07
C PHE A 43 -1.23 5.27 -8.18
N LEU A 44 -1.86 6.35 -8.65
CA LEU A 44 -2.16 7.53 -7.84
C LEU A 44 -3.09 7.21 -6.66
N GLN A 45 -4.07 6.33 -6.86
CA GLN A 45 -4.93 5.86 -5.77
C GLN A 45 -4.13 5.05 -4.73
N LEU A 46 -3.16 4.23 -5.16
CA LEU A 46 -2.28 3.49 -4.26
C LEU A 46 -1.38 4.43 -3.44
N ILE A 47 -0.84 5.49 -4.04
CA ILE A 47 -0.06 6.52 -3.31
C ILE A 47 -0.93 7.20 -2.24
N ARG A 48 -2.18 7.56 -2.57
CA ARG A 48 -3.12 8.14 -1.59
C ARG A 48 -3.42 7.15 -0.47
N TYR A 49 -3.67 5.90 -0.83
CA TYR A 49 -3.96 4.83 0.12
C TYR A 49 -2.81 4.60 1.10
N GLU A 50 -1.56 4.57 0.62
CA GLU A 50 -0.37 4.49 1.49
C GLU A 50 -0.32 5.64 2.50
N ASN A 51 -0.55 6.88 2.05
CA ASN A 51 -0.57 8.04 2.94
C ASN A 51 -1.68 7.97 4.00
N ASP A 52 -2.87 7.49 3.62
CA ASP A 52 -3.99 7.31 4.55
C ASP A 52 -3.65 6.26 5.61
N LEU A 53 -2.99 5.15 5.23
CA LEU A 53 -2.52 4.13 6.17
C LEU A 53 -1.49 4.68 7.17
N LEU A 54 -0.52 5.46 6.71
CA LEU A 54 0.47 6.09 7.58
C LEU A 54 -0.18 7.06 8.59
N GLN A 55 -1.20 7.82 8.17
CA GLN A 55 -1.95 8.71 9.06
C GLN A 55 -2.72 7.93 10.14
N ILE A 56 -3.34 6.81 9.76
CA ILE A 56 -4.04 5.92 10.70
C ILE A 56 -3.06 5.37 11.74
N GLN A 57 -1.90 4.84 11.30
CA GLN A 57 -0.88 4.29 12.20
C GLN A 57 -0.31 5.34 13.17
N ASN A 58 -0.07 6.56 12.67
CA ASN A 58 0.38 7.67 13.51
C ASN A 58 -0.68 8.09 14.55
N SER A 59 -1.95 8.03 14.18
CA SER A 59 -3.07 8.34 15.08
C SER A 59 -3.21 7.30 16.19
N GLU A 60 -3.11 6.02 15.84
CA GLU A 60 -3.09 4.90 16.80
C GLU A 60 -1.92 5.05 17.78
N THR A 61 -0.70 5.28 17.27
CA THR A 61 0.52 5.42 18.09
C THR A 61 0.41 6.59 19.09
N LYS A 62 -0.14 7.75 18.66
CA LYS A 62 -0.33 8.90 19.55
C LYS A 62 -1.36 8.63 20.66
N GLN A 63 -2.42 7.87 20.39
CA GLN A 63 -3.40 7.52 21.42
C GLN A 63 -2.81 6.65 22.54
N TYR A 64 -1.89 5.74 22.23
CA TYR A 64 -1.20 4.94 23.26
C TYR A 64 -0.22 5.77 24.10
N SER A 65 0.51 6.71 23.48
CA SER A 65 1.43 7.61 24.19
C SER A 65 0.70 8.50 25.20
N ASN A 66 -0.49 9.00 24.85
CA ASN A 66 -1.25 9.94 25.69
C ASN A 66 -1.97 9.28 26.88
N ARG A 67 -2.04 7.95 26.94
CA ARG A 67 -2.76 7.20 27.99
C ARG A 67 -1.84 6.71 29.11
N SER A 68 -0.54 6.95 29.01
CA SER A 68 0.49 6.48 29.95
C SER A 68 1.03 7.56 30.90
N THR A 69 0.35 8.72 31.00
CA THR A 69 0.59 9.76 32.03
C THR A 69 -0.67 9.93 32.85
#